data_AF-A0A9N8VRE2-F1
#
_entry.id   AF-A0A9N8VRE2-F1
#
_cell.length_a   1.000
_cell.length_b   1.000
_cell.length_c   1.000
_cell.angle_alpha   90.00
_cell.angle_beta   90.00
_cell.angle_gamma   90.00
#
_symmetry.space_group_name_H-M   'P 1'
#
loop_
_entity.id
_entity.type
_entity.pdbx_description
1 polymer ?
#
loop_
_entity_poly.entity_id
_entity_poly.type
_entity_poly.pdbx_seq_one_letter_code
_entity_poly.pdbx_strand_id
1 'polypeptide(L)'
;MAMEALAHALVALKMGLQELNHYCQAHYGQVHYINTSNLLHEDSFPYIHKFVTKSREFDFSYVKPLYNGKPLFLVKGKSGDFQDKLIVVKFVKRYGIEGHNYCAMNKVAPKVYAYNHITGWIMVVMEYLSEQEYINITAHTAIHDWKQDQKVLLRKAEDVVSILHAGGFAHGDLQVSNIMTQMKIIDFDWCGLDGSVTLSTFYQHQCSMAS
;
A
#
# COMPACT_ATOMS: atom_id res chain seq x y z
N MET A 1 20.30 5.09 -39.98
CA MET A 1 20.76 5.79 -38.74
C MET A 1 19.72 5.82 -37.61
N ALA A 2 18.65 6.62 -37.62
CA ALA A 2 17.71 6.69 -36.46
C ALA A 2 16.90 5.40 -36.21
N MET A 3 16.48 4.72 -37.29
CA MET A 3 15.68 3.49 -37.20
C MET A 3 16.51 2.27 -36.72
N GLU A 4 17.79 2.23 -37.09
CA GLU A 4 18.73 1.17 -36.63
C GLU A 4 19.10 1.32 -35.17
N ALA A 5 19.29 2.56 -34.69
CA ALA A 5 19.52 2.83 -33.27
C ALA A 5 18.32 2.42 -32.41
N LEU A 6 17.10 2.69 -32.88
CA LEU A 6 15.87 2.25 -32.21
C LEU A 6 15.73 0.72 -32.22
N ALA A 7 16.03 0.07 -33.35
CA ALA A 7 16.01 -1.38 -33.45
C ALA A 7 17.01 -2.03 -32.48
N HIS A 8 18.24 -1.52 -32.41
CA HIS A 8 19.24 -2.01 -31.47
C HIS A 8 18.84 -1.77 -30.00
N ALA A 9 18.22 -0.63 -29.68
CA ALA A 9 17.71 -0.37 -28.34
C ALA A 9 16.60 -1.34 -27.93
N LEU A 10 15.67 -1.64 -28.85
CA LEU A 10 14.59 -2.62 -28.61
C LEU A 10 15.12 -4.05 -28.49
N VAL A 11 16.13 -4.42 -29.28
CA VAL A 11 16.80 -5.72 -29.18
C VAL A 11 17.54 -5.85 -27.85
N ALA A 12 18.30 -4.83 -27.45
CA ALA A 12 19.00 -4.82 -26.17
C ALA A 12 18.02 -4.91 -24.98
N LEU A 13 16.90 -4.18 -25.04
CA LEU A 13 15.85 -4.27 -24.03
C LEU A 13 15.22 -5.67 -23.98
N LYS A 14 14.92 -6.27 -25.13
CA LYS A 14 14.38 -7.62 -25.22
C LYS A 14 15.35 -8.65 -24.63
N MET A 15 16.64 -8.55 -24.94
CA MET A 15 17.67 -9.43 -24.41
C MET A 15 17.80 -9.27 -22.89
N GLY A 16 17.84 -8.03 -22.39
CA GLY A 16 17.87 -7.78 -20.95
C GLY A 16 16.64 -8.32 -20.20
N LEU A 17 15.44 -8.22 -20.80
CA LEU A 17 14.22 -8.82 -20.23
C LEU A 17 14.27 -10.36 -20.24
N GLN A 18 14.85 -10.97 -21.26
CA GLN A 18 15.01 -12.42 -21.34
C GLN A 18 16.03 -12.93 -20.32
N GLU A 19 17.15 -12.24 -20.17
CA GLU A 19 18.17 -12.55 -19.15
C GLU A 19 17.61 -12.38 -17.74
N LEU A 20 16.88 -11.29 -17.48
CA LEU A 20 16.22 -11.07 -16.19
C LEU A 20 15.19 -12.16 -15.89
N ASN A 21 14.37 -12.53 -16.87
CA ASN A 21 13.38 -13.59 -16.70
C ASN A 21 14.05 -14.95 -16.46
N HIS A 22 15.15 -15.26 -17.17
CA HIS A 22 15.92 -16.48 -16.95
C HIS A 22 16.55 -16.51 -15.56
N TYR A 23 17.15 -15.40 -15.12
CA TYR A 23 17.70 -15.25 -13.77
C TYR A 23 16.63 -15.46 -12.71
N CYS A 24 15.47 -14.82 -12.85
CA CYS A 24 14.34 -15.04 -11.96
C CYS A 24 13.93 -16.52 -11.95
N GLN A 25 13.68 -17.13 -13.11
CA GLN A 25 13.24 -18.53 -13.20
C GLN A 25 14.26 -19.52 -12.63
N ALA A 26 15.56 -19.29 -12.85
CA ALA A 26 16.65 -20.13 -12.36
C ALA A 26 16.81 -20.06 -10.83
N HIS A 27 16.43 -18.93 -10.21
CA HIS A 27 16.62 -18.71 -8.77
C HIS A 27 15.32 -18.68 -7.96
N TYR A 28 14.15 -18.70 -8.59
CA TYR A 28 12.84 -18.73 -7.91
C TYR A 28 12.62 -20.02 -7.09
N GLY A 29 13.23 -21.14 -7.50
CA GLY A 29 13.16 -22.42 -6.78
C GLY A 29 14.27 -22.64 -5.74
N GLN A 30 15.30 -21.78 -5.71
CA GLN A 30 16.45 -21.86 -4.78
C GLN A 30 16.43 -20.76 -3.72
N VAL A 31 15.28 -20.13 -3.50
CA VAL A 31 15.05 -19.37 -2.26
C VAL A 31 14.93 -20.40 -1.13
N HIS A 32 16.07 -20.92 -0.69
CA HIS A 32 16.20 -21.39 0.67
C HIS A 32 15.62 -20.29 1.56
N TYR A 33 14.81 -20.67 2.54
CA TYR A 33 14.45 -19.82 3.67
C TYR A 33 15.74 -19.47 4.42
N ILE A 34 16.56 -18.60 3.84
CA ILE A 34 17.64 -17.92 4.53
C ILE A 34 16.92 -17.10 5.58
N ASN A 35 17.33 -17.27 6.83
CA ASN A 35 16.87 -16.50 7.97
C ASN A 35 17.13 -15.01 7.65
N THR A 36 16.13 -14.31 7.09
CA THR A 36 16.23 -12.98 6.48
C THR A 36 16.27 -11.84 7.48
N SER A 37 16.50 -12.15 8.76
CA SER A 37 16.57 -11.12 9.81
C SER A 37 17.72 -10.13 9.64
N ASN A 38 18.76 -10.44 8.84
CA ASN A 38 19.98 -9.62 8.79
C ASN A 38 20.47 -9.15 7.41
N LEU A 39 19.79 -9.46 6.30
CA LEU A 39 20.26 -9.03 4.97
C LEU A 39 19.09 -8.65 4.04
N LEU A 40 18.44 -7.52 4.31
CA LEU A 40 17.68 -6.82 3.27
C LEU A 40 18.71 -6.18 2.34
N HIS A 41 19.04 -6.85 1.23
CA HIS A 41 19.93 -6.30 0.20
C HIS A 41 19.26 -5.07 -0.45
N GLU A 42 20.02 -4.03 -0.82
CA GLU A 42 19.49 -2.82 -1.48
C GLU A 42 18.61 -3.14 -2.70
N ASP A 43 18.91 -4.23 -3.41
CA ASP A 43 18.15 -4.73 -4.56
C ASP A 43 16.73 -5.24 -4.25
N SER A 44 16.38 -5.32 -2.96
CA SER A 44 15.03 -5.73 -2.50
C SER A 44 14.05 -4.56 -2.49
N PHE A 45 14.52 -3.34 -2.76
CA PHE A 45 13.71 -2.12 -2.75
C PHE A 45 13.60 -1.49 -4.14
N PRO A 46 12.49 -0.79 -4.43
CA PRO A 46 12.40 0.01 -5.64
C PRO A 46 13.50 1.09 -5.69
N TYR A 47 13.98 1.43 -6.88
CA TYR A 47 15.04 2.43 -7.06
C TYR A 47 14.63 3.86 -6.65
N ILE A 48 13.33 4.12 -6.53
CA ILE A 48 12.78 5.45 -6.26
C ILE A 48 12.98 5.78 -4.78
N HIS A 49 13.70 6.85 -4.50
CA HIS A 49 14.07 7.29 -3.14
C HIS A 49 13.63 8.73 -2.84
N LYS A 50 12.70 9.27 -3.65
CA LYS A 50 12.22 10.65 -3.51
C LYS A 50 10.74 10.77 -3.86
N PHE A 51 10.07 11.75 -3.26
CA PHE A 51 8.68 12.12 -3.56
C PHE A 51 8.49 13.63 -3.56
N VAL A 52 7.40 14.08 -4.17
CA VAL A 52 7.07 15.51 -4.32
C VAL A 52 5.78 15.84 -3.57
N THR A 53 5.84 16.78 -2.63
CA THR A 53 4.66 17.35 -1.95
C THR A 53 4.50 18.82 -2.35
N LYS A 54 3.30 19.25 -2.77
CA LYS A 54 2.98 20.67 -3.09
C LYS A 54 4.13 21.44 -3.79
N SER A 55 4.82 20.78 -4.72
CA SER A 55 5.99 21.29 -5.50
C SER A 55 7.37 21.35 -4.80
N ARG A 56 7.58 20.67 -3.67
CA ARG A 56 8.90 20.43 -3.06
C ARG A 56 9.25 18.95 -3.11
N GLU A 57 10.47 18.65 -3.51
CA GLU A 57 11.03 17.29 -3.54
C GLU A 57 11.64 16.93 -2.17
N PHE A 58 11.47 15.68 -1.75
CA PHE A 58 11.98 15.14 -0.50
C PHE A 58 12.59 13.75 -0.72
N ASP A 59 13.82 13.58 -0.26
CA ASP A 59 14.50 12.28 -0.23
C ASP A 59 14.10 11.42 0.97
N PHE A 60 14.20 10.11 0.80
CA PHE A 60 14.05 9.12 1.86
C PHE A 60 14.99 7.93 1.66
N SER A 61 15.13 7.09 2.69
CA SER A 61 15.67 5.73 2.58
C SER A 61 14.65 4.70 3.02
N TYR A 62 14.67 3.55 2.37
CA TYR A 62 13.94 2.38 2.82
C TYR A 62 14.46 1.88 4.17
N VAL A 63 13.53 1.50 5.04
CA VAL A 63 13.82 0.86 6.33
C VAL A 63 13.50 -0.63 6.22
N LYS A 64 12.25 -0.97 5.86
CA LYS A 64 11.78 -2.35 5.69
C LYS A 64 10.52 -2.41 4.83
N PRO A 65 10.24 -3.52 4.13
CA PRO A 65 8.88 -3.80 3.66
C PRO A 65 7.95 -3.98 4.87
N LEU A 66 6.70 -3.50 4.76
CA LEU A 66 5.68 -3.67 5.81
C LEU A 66 4.90 -4.98 5.65
N TYR A 67 4.77 -5.47 4.42
CA TYR A 67 4.09 -6.72 4.11
C TYR A 67 4.83 -7.47 3.01
N ASN A 68 4.94 -8.79 3.16
CA ASN A 68 5.56 -9.62 2.15
C ASN A 68 4.71 -9.62 0.86
N GLY A 69 5.37 -9.48 -0.29
CA GLY A 69 4.71 -9.49 -1.60
C GLY A 69 3.85 -8.26 -1.94
N LYS A 70 3.72 -7.28 -1.04
CA LYS A 70 3.07 -5.99 -1.35
C LYS A 70 4.14 -4.89 -1.49
N PRO A 71 4.04 -4.01 -2.50
CA PRO A 71 4.93 -2.85 -2.65
C PRO A 71 4.57 -1.73 -1.67
N LEU A 72 4.67 -2.03 -0.36
CA LEU A 72 4.33 -1.16 0.76
C LEU A 72 5.50 -1.16 1.75
N PHE A 73 6.10 0.01 1.95
CA PHE A 73 7.39 0.13 2.61
C PHE A 73 7.37 1.18 3.71
N LEU A 74 8.06 0.89 4.80
CA LEU A 74 8.44 1.88 5.79
C LEU A 74 9.71 2.57 5.31
N VAL A 75 9.69 3.90 5.29
CA VAL A 75 10.82 4.73 4.89
C VAL A 75 11.13 5.76 5.96
N LYS A 76 12.35 6.27 5.95
CA LYS A 76 12.82 7.37 6.80
C LYS A 76 13.17 8.56 5.93
N GLY A 77 12.55 9.71 6.17
CA GLY A 77 12.83 10.94 5.42
C GLY A 77 14.23 11.47 5.71
N LYS A 78 14.87 12.05 4.68
CA LYS A 78 16.25 12.53 4.68
C LYS A 78 16.38 14.03 4.42
N SER A 79 15.26 14.75 4.32
CA SER A 79 15.27 16.17 3.99
C SER A 79 14.03 16.90 4.48
N GLY A 80 14.18 18.22 4.67
CA GLY A 80 13.11 19.18 4.96
C GLY A 80 12.18 18.78 6.11
N ASP A 81 10.88 19.00 5.94
CA ASP A 81 9.85 18.76 6.96
C ASP A 81 9.68 17.27 7.32
N PHE A 82 10.31 16.37 6.57
CA PHE A 82 10.27 14.92 6.75
C PHE A 82 11.58 14.34 7.29
N GLN A 83 12.60 15.18 7.55
CA GLN A 83 13.87 14.77 8.13
C GLN A 83 13.63 13.88 9.36
N ASP A 84 14.23 12.68 9.32
CA ASP A 84 14.15 11.64 10.35
C ASP A 84 12.75 11.07 10.66
N LYS A 85 11.70 11.51 9.98
CA LYS A 85 10.35 10.98 10.17
C LYS A 85 10.18 9.63 9.49
N LEU A 86 9.47 8.73 10.17
CA LEU A 86 8.99 7.48 9.60
C LEU A 86 7.69 7.72 8.82
N ILE A 87 7.66 7.21 7.59
CA ILE A 87 6.58 7.44 6.62
C ILE A 87 6.34 6.14 5.87
N VAL A 88 5.13 5.94 5.37
CA VAL A 88 4.78 4.82 4.51
C VAL A 88 4.80 5.25 3.05
N VAL A 89 5.46 4.47 2.21
CA VAL A 89 5.43 4.61 0.75
C VAL A 89 4.80 3.36 0.15
N LYS A 90 3.73 3.55 -0.63
CA LYS A 90 3.03 2.49 -1.35
C LYS A 90 3.10 2.73 -2.85
N PHE A 91 3.37 1.68 -3.63
CA PHE A 91 3.30 1.75 -5.09
C PHE A 91 2.13 0.90 -5.62
N VAL A 92 1.21 1.50 -6.36
CA VAL A 92 -0.02 0.84 -6.82
C VAL A 92 -0.36 1.21 -8.27
N LYS A 93 -1.22 0.41 -8.90
CA LYS A 93 -1.73 0.70 -10.25
C LYS A 93 -2.97 1.59 -10.26
N ARG A 94 -3.71 1.59 -9.14
CA ARG A 94 -4.91 2.39 -8.92
C ARG A 94 -5.01 2.76 -7.45
N TYR A 95 -5.65 3.88 -7.17
CA TYR A 95 -5.83 4.36 -5.81
C TYR A 95 -6.99 5.33 -5.69
N GLY A 96 -7.89 5.10 -4.73
CA GLY A 96 -8.99 6.00 -4.40
C GLY A 96 -8.53 7.17 -3.54
N ILE A 97 -7.73 8.08 -4.12
CA ILE A 97 -7.12 9.19 -3.37
C ILE A 97 -8.14 10.15 -2.76
N GLU A 98 -9.26 10.40 -3.44
CA GLU A 98 -10.32 11.29 -2.95
C GLU A 98 -11.00 10.73 -1.70
N GLY A 99 -11.41 9.46 -1.74
CA GLY A 99 -12.00 8.77 -0.59
C GLY A 99 -11.01 8.66 0.58
N HIS A 100 -9.74 8.37 0.30
CA HIS A 100 -8.70 8.38 1.35
C HIS A 100 -8.60 9.77 2.00
N ASN A 101 -8.43 10.83 1.21
CA ASN A 101 -8.32 12.19 1.73
C ASN A 101 -9.55 12.59 2.56
N TYR A 102 -10.75 12.24 2.09
CA TYR A 102 -11.99 12.47 2.83
C TYR A 102 -12.00 11.75 4.19
N CYS A 103 -11.62 10.48 4.23
CA CYS A 103 -11.48 9.73 5.48
C CYS A 103 -10.39 10.32 6.40
N ALA A 104 -9.27 10.78 5.83
CA ALA A 104 -8.18 11.37 6.59
C ALA A 104 -8.60 12.70 7.24
N MET A 105 -9.35 13.53 6.51
CA MET A 105 -9.96 14.76 7.04
C MET A 105 -10.91 14.48 8.20
N ASN A 106 -11.66 13.39 8.13
CA ASN A 106 -12.53 12.90 9.21
C ASN A 106 -11.81 12.07 10.27
N LYS A 107 -10.46 12.02 10.24
CA LYS A 107 -9.60 11.31 11.19
C LYS A 107 -9.83 9.78 11.23
N VAL A 108 -10.46 9.19 10.23
CA VAL A 108 -10.68 7.74 10.11
C VAL A 108 -9.74 7.05 9.10
N ALA A 109 -8.72 7.76 8.61
CA ALA A 109 -7.61 7.22 7.82
C ALA A 109 -6.29 7.90 8.22
N PRO A 110 -5.12 7.32 7.85
CA PRO A 110 -3.85 8.02 7.93
C PRO A 110 -3.83 9.26 7.02
N LYS A 111 -3.02 10.25 7.34
CA LYS A 111 -2.84 11.41 6.45
C LYS A 111 -2.06 11.02 5.19
N VAL A 112 -2.50 11.50 4.03
CA VAL A 112 -1.71 11.44 2.80
C VAL A 112 -0.84 12.69 2.69
N TYR A 113 0.46 12.50 2.50
CA TYR A 113 1.43 13.56 2.30
C TYR A 113 1.71 13.83 0.83
N ALA A 114 1.72 12.79 0.00
CA ALA A 114 1.95 12.91 -1.43
C ALA A 114 1.20 11.84 -2.23
N TYR A 115 0.82 12.22 -3.44
CA TYR A 115 0.22 11.38 -4.46
C TYR A 115 0.94 11.70 -5.78
N ASN A 116 1.85 10.82 -6.21
CA ASN A 116 2.71 11.08 -7.35
C ASN A 116 2.51 10.00 -8.42
N HIS A 117 2.26 10.44 -9.65
CA HIS A 117 2.28 9.55 -10.81
C HIS A 117 3.74 9.32 -11.23
N ILE A 118 4.12 8.06 -11.28
CA ILE A 118 5.41 7.59 -11.77
C ILE A 118 5.14 6.65 -12.96
N THR A 119 6.12 6.33 -13.79
CA THR A 119 5.92 5.60 -15.05
C THR A 119 5.08 4.32 -14.90
N GLY A 120 3.78 4.41 -15.21
CA GLY A 120 2.81 3.32 -15.11
C GLY A 120 2.39 2.91 -13.69
N TRP A 121 2.75 3.67 -12.65
CA TRP A 121 2.40 3.40 -11.26
C TRP A 121 2.04 4.70 -10.52
N ILE A 122 1.44 4.55 -9.35
CA ILE A 122 1.12 5.62 -8.43
C ILE A 122 1.92 5.37 -7.16
N MET A 123 2.68 6.37 -6.74
CA MET A 123 3.33 6.40 -5.45
C MET A 123 2.49 7.20 -4.47
N VAL A 124 2.04 6.55 -3.40
CA VAL A 124 1.28 7.18 -2.31
C VAL A 124 2.18 7.24 -1.09
N VAL A 125 2.38 8.44 -0.57
CA VAL A 125 3.19 8.70 0.62
C VAL A 125 2.26 9.13 1.74
N MET A 126 2.25 8.41 2.85
CA MET A 126 1.25 8.59 3.91
C MET A 126 1.83 8.38 5.31
N GLU A 127 1.09 8.84 6.31
CA GLU A 127 1.37 8.70 7.72
C GLU A 127 1.65 7.24 8.10
N TYR A 128 2.72 7.03 8.86
CA TYR A 128 3.01 5.74 9.46
C TYR A 128 2.21 5.59 10.75
N LEU A 129 1.27 4.66 10.73
CA LEU A 129 0.57 4.19 11.93
C LEU A 129 1.47 3.17 12.63
N SER A 130 2.11 3.58 13.73
CA SER A 130 3.13 2.76 14.40
C SER A 130 2.55 1.44 14.92
N GLU A 131 3.30 0.35 14.79
CA GLU A 131 2.90 -0.98 15.30
C GLU A 131 2.67 -0.98 16.83
N GLN A 132 3.24 -0.01 17.56
CA GLN A 132 3.07 0.17 19.00
C GLN A 132 1.70 0.77 19.37
N GLU A 133 1.16 1.65 18.53
CA GLU A 133 -0.11 2.36 18.80
C GLU A 133 -1.28 1.79 18.01
N TYR A 134 -1.00 1.23 16.83
CA TYR A 134 -1.98 0.74 15.89
C TYR A 134 -1.76 -0.75 15.62
N ILE A 135 -2.76 -1.54 15.98
CA ILE A 135 -2.77 -2.99 15.76
C ILE A 135 -3.86 -3.30 14.75
N ASN A 136 -3.61 -4.23 13.84
CA ASN A 136 -4.65 -4.73 12.96
C ASN A 136 -5.75 -5.42 13.80
N ILE A 137 -7.03 -5.18 13.53
CA ILE A 137 -8.11 -5.79 14.32
C ILE A 137 -8.00 -7.33 14.31
N THR A 138 -7.61 -7.93 13.19
CA THR A 138 -7.41 -9.39 13.09
C THR A 138 -6.38 -9.90 14.11
N ALA A 139 -5.24 -9.22 14.22
CA ALA A 139 -4.19 -9.56 15.18
C ALA A 139 -4.64 -9.30 16.61
N HIS A 140 -5.38 -8.22 16.85
CA HIS A 140 -5.94 -7.90 18.16
C HIS A 140 -6.95 -8.97 18.63
N THR A 141 -7.81 -9.46 17.74
CA THR A 141 -8.81 -10.49 18.05
C THR A 141 -8.21 -11.87 18.31
N ALA A 142 -7.01 -12.14 17.83
CA ALA A 142 -6.30 -13.40 18.10
C ALA A 142 -5.68 -13.45 19.51
N ILE A 143 -5.48 -12.29 20.14
CA ILE A 143 -4.77 -12.15 21.42
C ILE A 143 -5.74 -11.99 22.60
N HIS A 144 -6.96 -11.49 22.38
CA HIS A 144 -7.92 -11.17 23.45
C HIS A 144 -9.26 -11.91 23.29
N ASP A 145 -9.82 -12.41 24.41
CA ASP A 145 -11.13 -13.07 24.46
C ASP A 145 -12.27 -12.02 24.37
N TRP A 146 -12.83 -11.86 23.18
CA TRP A 146 -13.40 -10.58 22.70
C TRP A 146 -14.95 -10.56 22.54
N LYS A 147 -15.68 -11.51 23.13
CA LYS A 147 -17.13 -11.66 22.86
C LYS A 147 -18.01 -10.45 23.20
N GLN A 148 -17.64 -9.62 24.19
CA GLN A 148 -18.40 -8.40 24.51
C GLN A 148 -18.08 -7.20 23.61
N ASP A 149 -16.86 -7.13 23.07
CA ASP A 149 -16.39 -5.97 22.30
C ASP A 149 -16.67 -6.06 20.79
N GLN A 150 -17.07 -7.23 20.27
CA GLN A 150 -17.43 -7.39 18.85
C GLN A 150 -18.54 -6.42 18.43
N LYS A 151 -19.60 -6.25 19.25
CA LYS A 151 -20.70 -5.32 18.92
C LYS A 151 -20.24 -3.87 18.89
N VAL A 152 -19.34 -3.48 19.78
CA VAL A 152 -18.80 -2.12 19.82
C VAL A 152 -17.90 -1.87 18.62
N LEU A 153 -17.07 -2.85 18.24
CA LEU A 153 -16.28 -2.76 17.01
C LEU A 153 -17.13 -2.71 15.76
N LEU A 154 -18.17 -3.55 15.66
CA LEU A 154 -19.09 -3.55 14.54
C LEU A 154 -19.75 -2.18 14.39
N ARG A 155 -20.27 -1.60 15.48
CA ARG A 155 -20.83 -0.24 15.46
C ARG A 155 -19.81 0.80 15.03
N LYS A 156 -18.60 0.74 15.57
CA LYS A 156 -17.54 1.68 15.19
C LYS A 156 -17.12 1.52 13.73
N ALA A 157 -17.11 0.29 13.21
CA ALA A 157 -16.87 0.03 11.80
C ALA A 157 -18.02 0.54 10.93
N GLU A 158 -19.28 0.37 11.36
CA GLU A 158 -20.47 0.95 10.73
C GLU A 158 -20.41 2.48 10.70
N ASP A 159 -19.97 3.12 11.79
CA ASP A 159 -19.79 4.58 11.85
C ASP A 159 -18.76 5.05 10.81
N VAL A 160 -17.65 4.31 10.68
CA VAL A 160 -16.56 4.60 9.76
C VAL A 160 -16.97 4.41 8.30
N VAL A 161 -17.75 3.35 8.01
CA VAL A 161 -18.38 3.15 6.70
C VAL A 161 -19.38 4.27 6.40
N SER A 162 -20.19 4.65 7.39
CA SER A 162 -21.16 5.72 7.25
C SER A 162 -20.50 7.06 6.93
N ILE A 163 -19.34 7.35 7.55
CA ILE A 163 -18.52 8.52 7.21
C ILE A 163 -18.12 8.46 5.73
N LEU A 164 -17.55 7.34 5.26
CA LEU A 164 -17.12 7.20 3.87
C LEU A 164 -18.28 7.39 2.88
N HIS A 165 -19.43 6.77 3.15
CA HIS A 165 -20.64 6.90 2.34
C HIS A 165 -21.23 8.31 2.37
N ALA A 166 -21.18 9.01 3.51
CA ALA A 166 -21.60 10.41 3.59
C ALA A 166 -20.74 11.34 2.71
N GLY A 167 -19.50 10.94 2.43
CA GLY A 167 -18.64 11.61 1.44
C GLY A 167 -18.95 11.24 -0.02
N GLY A 168 -19.89 10.33 -0.27
CA GLY A 168 -20.20 9.79 -1.60
C GLY A 168 -19.20 8.75 -2.09
N PHE A 169 -18.43 8.13 -1.20
CA PHE A 169 -17.42 7.14 -1.54
C PHE A 169 -17.77 5.76 -0.97
N ALA A 170 -17.23 4.71 -1.59
CA ALA A 170 -17.20 3.35 -1.03
C ALA A 170 -15.77 2.79 -1.12
N HIS A 171 -15.40 1.88 -0.21
CA HIS A 171 -14.01 1.41 -0.10
C HIS A 171 -13.63 0.36 -1.15
N GLY A 172 -14.59 -0.46 -1.60
CA GLY A 172 -14.38 -1.52 -2.61
C GLY A 172 -13.64 -2.77 -2.13
N ASP A 173 -12.94 -2.69 -1.00
CA ASP A 173 -12.23 -3.83 -0.40
C ASP A 173 -12.23 -3.76 1.13
N LEU A 174 -13.34 -3.36 1.76
CA LEU A 174 -13.36 -3.18 3.21
C LEU A 174 -13.44 -4.53 3.92
N GLN A 175 -12.32 -4.92 4.52
CA GLN A 175 -12.18 -6.14 5.31
C GLN A 175 -11.65 -5.81 6.70
N VAL A 176 -11.81 -6.74 7.66
CA VAL A 176 -11.27 -6.57 9.03
C VAL A 176 -9.76 -6.33 9.01
N SER A 177 -9.05 -6.95 8.05
CA SER A 177 -7.62 -6.76 7.82
C SER A 177 -7.25 -5.37 7.29
N ASN A 178 -8.22 -4.59 6.81
CA ASN A 178 -8.04 -3.21 6.34
C ASN A 178 -8.50 -2.18 7.38
N ILE A 179 -8.75 -2.61 8.62
CA ILE A 179 -9.10 -1.74 9.75
C ILE A 179 -8.08 -1.95 10.87
N MET A 180 -7.50 -0.84 11.33
CA MET A 180 -6.61 -0.79 12.48
C MET A 180 -7.38 -0.38 13.75
N THR A 181 -6.78 -0.59 14.92
CA THR A 181 -7.26 -0.01 16.18
C THR A 181 -7.48 1.50 16.04
N GLN A 182 -8.33 2.05 16.92
CA GLN A 182 -8.83 3.43 16.80
C GLN A 182 -9.60 3.70 15.49
N MET A 183 -10.01 2.65 14.78
CA MET A 183 -10.90 2.71 13.62
C MET A 183 -10.32 3.46 12.42
N LYS A 184 -9.01 3.30 12.21
CA LYS A 184 -8.35 3.78 10.99
C LYS A 184 -8.55 2.76 9.87
N ILE A 185 -9.18 3.17 8.78
CA ILE A 185 -9.20 2.42 7.52
C ILE A 185 -7.86 2.58 6.81
N ILE A 186 -7.37 1.52 6.20
CA ILE A 186 -6.21 1.48 5.31
C ILE A 186 -6.56 0.75 4.00
N ASP A 187 -5.64 0.77 3.04
CA ASP A 187 -5.74 0.05 1.75
C ASP A 187 -6.85 0.53 0.78
N PHE A 188 -6.81 1.82 0.42
CA PHE A 188 -7.78 2.49 -0.48
C PHE A 188 -7.62 2.17 -1.98
N ASP A 189 -6.99 1.06 -2.38
CA ASP A 189 -6.69 0.77 -3.80
C ASP A 189 -7.96 0.62 -4.66
N TRP A 190 -9.03 0.12 -4.04
CA TRP A 190 -10.33 -0.10 -4.66
C TRP A 190 -11.36 0.96 -4.27
N CYS A 191 -10.97 2.00 -3.52
CA CYS A 191 -11.90 3.04 -3.12
C CYS A 191 -12.28 3.92 -4.32
N GLY A 192 -13.53 4.34 -4.36
CA GLY A 192 -14.07 5.20 -5.42
C GLY A 192 -15.45 5.74 -5.05
N LEU A 193 -16.15 6.33 -6.03
CA LEU A 193 -17.50 6.85 -5.85
C LEU A 193 -18.49 5.72 -5.55
N ASP A 194 -19.37 5.96 -4.57
CA ASP A 194 -20.41 5.02 -4.20
C ASP A 194 -21.30 4.67 -5.42
N GLY A 195 -21.68 3.39 -5.53
CA GLY A 195 -22.38 2.83 -6.68
C GLY A 195 -21.53 2.63 -7.96
N SER A 196 -20.30 3.12 -8.01
CA SER A 196 -19.38 2.96 -9.15
C SER A 196 -18.10 2.19 -8.81
N VAL A 197 -17.97 1.73 -7.58
CA VAL A 197 -16.79 1.00 -7.11
C VAL A 197 -16.75 -0.42 -7.67
N THR A 198 -15.61 -0.81 -8.23
CA THR A 198 -15.32 -2.21 -8.52
C THR A 198 -14.91 -2.90 -7.22
N LEU A 199 -15.65 -3.93 -6.81
CA LEU A 199 -15.25 -4.78 -5.69
C LEU A 199 -13.92 -5.48 -6.01
N SER A 200 -13.05 -5.61 -5.00
CA SER A 200 -11.84 -6.42 -5.16
C SER A 200 -12.20 -7.85 -5.56
N THR A 201 -11.35 -8.49 -6.35
CA THR A 201 -11.57 -9.89 -6.79
C THR A 201 -11.69 -10.84 -5.60
N PHE A 202 -11.00 -10.54 -4.50
CA PHE A 202 -11.12 -11.27 -3.25
C PHE A 202 -12.53 -11.14 -2.65
N TYR A 203 -13.09 -9.93 -2.64
CA TYR A 203 -14.45 -9.68 -2.16
C TYR A 203 -15.51 -10.39 -3.00
N GLN A 204 -15.34 -10.37 -4.33
CA GLN A 204 -16.24 -11.07 -5.26
C GLN A 204 -16.27 -12.58 -4.98
N HIS A 205 -15.11 -13.19 -4.69
CA HIS A 205 -15.03 -14.61 -4.39
C HIS A 205 -15.72 -14.97 -3.06
N GLN A 206 -15.57 -14.15 -2.02
CA GLN A 206 -16.26 -14.36 -0.74
C GLN A 206 -17.78 -14.26 -0.88
N CYS A 207 -18.30 -13.27 -1.63
CA CYS A 207 -19.73 -13.17 -1.89
C CYS A 207 -20.28 -14.39 -2.63
N SER A 208 -19.53 -14.92 -3.62
CA SER A 208 -19.95 -16.09 -4.40
C SER A 208 -19.99 -17.41 -3.61
N MET A 209 -19.25 -17.51 -2.50
CA MET A 209 -19.27 -18.69 -1.62
C MET A 209 -20.34 -18.61 -0.52
N ALA A 210 -20.90 -17.43 -0.29
CA ALA A 210 -21.93 -17.18 0.72
C ALA A 210 -23.37 -17.21 0.15
N SER A 211 -23.52 -17.30 -1.17
CA SER A 211 -24.79 -17.42 -1.91
C SER A 211 -25.08 -18.88 -2.28
#